data_AF-A0A952SKB2-F1
#
_entry.id   AF-A0A952SKB2-F1
#
_cell.length_a   1.000
_cell.length_b   1.000
_cell.length_c   1.000
_cell.angle_alpha   90.00
_cell.angle_beta   90.00
_cell.angle_gamma   90.00
#
_symmetry.space_group_name_H-M   'P 1'
#
loop_
_entity.id
_entity.type
_entity.pdbx_description
1 polymer ?
#
loop_
_entity_poly.entity_id
_entity_poly.type
_entity_poly.pdbx_seq_one_letter_code
_entity_poly.pdbx_strand_id
1 'polypeptide(L)' 'MSAAMVHRGPDGEGSFHDGPIALTMRRLSIIDLHGGQQPLLNEDGSLVLIANGEIYNYIELRDQLRSQGHRFNCTTDCEV' A
#
# COMPACT_ATOMS: atom_id res chain seq x y z
N MET A 1 -1.89 19.31 -3.20
CA MET A 1 -0.47 18.93 -2.95
C MET A 1 -0.07 17.66 -3.69
N SER A 2 -0.77 16.52 -3.54
CA SER A 2 -0.45 15.27 -4.25
C SER A 2 -0.29 15.41 -5.78
N ALA A 3 -1.04 16.29 -6.44
CA ALA A 3 -0.92 16.56 -7.87
C ALA A 3 0.49 16.99 -8.32
N ALA A 4 1.27 17.66 -7.45
CA ALA A 4 2.65 18.03 -7.78
C ALA A 4 3.58 16.81 -7.92
N MET A 5 3.18 15.65 -7.39
CA MET A 5 3.96 14.41 -7.41
C MET A 5 3.50 13.42 -8.48
N VAL A 6 2.60 13.79 -9.40
CA VAL A 6 2.10 12.90 -10.47
C VAL A 6 3.24 12.23 -11.24
N HIS A 7 4.31 12.98 -11.52
CA HIS A 7 5.48 12.46 -12.24
C HIS A 7 6.19 11.29 -11.52
N ARG A 8 5.99 11.10 -10.21
CA ARG A 8 6.55 9.99 -9.44
C ARG A 8 5.65 8.75 -9.40
N GLY A 9 4.38 8.90 -9.76
CA GLY A 9 3.39 7.84 -9.72
C GLY A 9 2.22 8.16 -10.64
N PRO A 10 2.43 8.05 -11.95
CA PRO A 10 1.44 8.45 -12.96
C PRO A 10 0.30 7.44 -13.10
N ASP A 11 0.45 6.22 -12.58
CA ASP A 11 -0.48 5.11 -12.82
C ASP A 11 -1.68 5.12 -11.87
N GLY A 12 -1.58 5.81 -10.73
CA GLY A 12 -2.66 5.87 -9.77
C GLY A 12 -2.48 6.94 -8.69
N GLU A 13 -3.57 7.20 -7.99
CA GLU A 13 -3.60 8.07 -6.81
C GLU A 13 -4.48 7.46 -5.73
N GLY A 14 -4.24 7.86 -4.49
CA GLY A 14 -5.09 7.48 -3.37
C GLY A 14 -4.96 8.45 -2.21
N SER A 15 -6.01 8.51 -1.40
CA SER A 15 -6.09 9.37 -0.23
C SER A 15 -6.92 8.74 0.87
N PHE A 16 -6.44 8.87 2.11
CA PHE A 16 -7.18 8.57 3.32
C PHE A 16 -7.37 9.85 4.13
N HIS A 17 -8.54 10.02 4.73
CA HIS A 17 -8.90 11.18 5.53
C HIS A 17 -9.54 10.72 6.84
N ASP A 18 -9.05 11.24 7.96
CA ASP A 18 -9.63 11.04 9.28
C ASP A 18 -9.53 12.34 10.10
N GLY A 19 -10.67 13.03 10.26
CA GLY A 19 -10.75 14.34 10.89
C GLY A 19 -9.74 15.34 10.30
N PRO A 20 -8.79 15.86 11.10
CA PRO A 20 -7.77 16.80 10.62
C PRO A 20 -6.59 16.15 9.88
N ILE A 21 -6.57 14.81 9.75
CA ILE A 21 -5.46 14.06 9.16
C ILE A 21 -5.81 13.66 7.72
N ALA A 22 -4.83 13.82 6.82
CA ALA A 22 -4.91 13.29 5.47
C ALA A 22 -3.58 12.62 5.08
N LEU A 23 -3.67 11.42 4.53
CA LEU A 23 -2.56 10.70 3.90
C LEU A 23 -2.86 10.60 2.40
N THR A 24 -1.92 10.99 1.55
CA THR A 24 -2.11 10.95 0.09
C THR A 24 -0.91 10.36 -0.61
N MET A 25 -1.12 9.63 -1.72
CA MET A 25 -0.03 9.06 -2.50
C MET A 25 -0.28 9.09 -4.01
N ARG A 26 0.82 8.90 -4.74
CA ARG A 26 0.89 8.70 -6.19
C ARG A 26 1.57 7.37 -6.43
N ARG A 27 0.97 6.52 -7.25
CA ARG A 27 1.43 5.15 -7.45
C ARG A 27 2.13 5.01 -8.80
N LEU A 28 3.37 4.53 -8.76
CA LEU A 28 4.01 3.89 -9.90
C LEU A 28 3.81 2.39 -9.69
N SER A 29 3.15 1.73 -10.63
CA SER A 29 2.73 0.34 -10.50
C SER A 29 3.84 -0.59 -10.99
N ILE A 30 4.53 -1.27 -10.08
CA ILE A 30 5.63 -2.20 -10.38
C ILE A 30 5.24 -3.63 -10.02
N ILE A 31 4.91 -3.87 -8.74
CA ILE A 31 4.41 -5.15 -8.23
C ILE A 31 2.90 -5.05 -8.03
N ASP A 32 2.18 -6.10 -8.45
CA ASP A 32 0.70 -6.15 -8.44
C ASP A 32 0.05 -4.94 -9.11
N LEU A 33 0.08 -4.93 -10.44
CA LEU A 33 -0.32 -3.78 -11.26
C LEU A 33 -1.76 -3.31 -11.00
N HIS A 34 -2.66 -4.23 -10.61
CA HIS A 34 -4.08 -3.93 -10.44
C HIS A 34 -4.56 -3.95 -8.99
N GLY A 35 -4.02 -4.84 -8.15
CA GLY A 35 -4.47 -5.04 -6.77
C GLY A 35 -3.76 -4.20 -5.71
N GLY A 36 -2.54 -3.73 -5.97
CA GLY A 36 -1.73 -3.01 -4.98
C GLY A 36 -2.09 -1.53 -4.79
N GLN A 37 -3.37 -1.17 -4.95
CA GLN A 37 -3.85 0.19 -4.74
C GLN A 37 -3.63 0.61 -3.28
N GLN A 38 -3.15 1.83 -3.09
CA GLN A 38 -2.93 2.40 -1.75
C GLN A 38 -3.88 3.59 -1.55
N PRO A 39 -4.34 3.87 -0.32
CA PRO A 39 -3.83 3.35 0.96
C PRO A 39 -4.17 1.88 1.24
N LEU A 40 -3.23 1.16 1.86
CA LEU A 40 -3.46 -0.22 2.31
C LEU A 40 -4.11 -0.20 3.69
N LEU A 41 -5.11 -1.05 3.90
CA LEU A 41 -5.76 -1.24 5.19
C LEU A 41 -5.41 -2.63 5.72
N ASN A 42 -5.23 -2.74 7.03
CA ASN A 42 -5.13 -4.05 7.67
C ASN A 42 -6.49 -4.77 7.68
N GLU A 43 -6.51 -5.98 8.23
CA GLU A 43 -7.63 -6.92 8.11
C GLU A 43 -8.96 -6.45 8.70
N ASP A 44 -8.91 -5.56 9.69
CA ASP A 44 -10.08 -4.96 10.34
C ASP A 44 -10.27 -3.47 10.00
N GLY A 45 -9.40 -2.92 9.16
CA GLY A 45 -9.44 -1.52 8.74
C GLY A 45 -9.08 -0.51 9.83
N SER A 46 -8.54 -0.95 10.97
CA SER A 46 -8.10 -0.05 12.05
C SER A 46 -6.77 0.65 11.79
N LEU A 47 -5.96 0.12 10.87
CA LEU A 47 -4.66 0.68 10.47
C LEU A 47 -4.65 1.02 8.97
N VAL A 48 -4.01 2.14 8.65
CA VAL A 48 -3.81 2.61 7.28
C VAL A 48 -2.33 2.82 6.98
N LEU A 49 -1.88 2.35 5.82
CA LEU A 49 -0.51 2.42 5.36
C LEU A 49 -0.42 3.07 3.98
N ILE A 50 0.59 3.93 3.81
CA ILE A 50 1.09 4.42 2.52
C ILE A 50 2.59 4.17 2.48
N ALA A 51 3.09 3.65 1.37
CA ALA A 51 4.50 3.34 1.16
C ALA A 51 5.01 3.83 -0.20
N ASN A 52 6.28 4.21 -0.24
CA ASN A 52 7.03 4.47 -1.48
C ASN A 52 8.38 3.76 -1.38
N GLY A 53 8.51 2.62 -2.08
CA GLY A 53 9.69 1.77 -2.01
C GLY A 53 9.33 0.35 -2.47
N GLU A 54 10.25 -0.58 -2.21
CA GLU A 54 10.10 -2.00 -2.53
C GLU A 54 10.59 -2.83 -1.34
N ILE A 55 9.78 -3.78 -0.87
CA ILE A 55 10.17 -4.75 0.17
C ILE A 55 10.67 -6.02 -0.51
N TYR A 56 11.98 -6.16 -0.68
CA TYR A 56 12.55 -7.23 -1.51
C TYR A 56 12.27 -8.65 -1.01
N ASN A 57 12.19 -8.85 0.30
CA ASN A 57 11.91 -10.14 0.92
C ASN A 57 10.43 -10.32 1.30
N TYR A 58 9.52 -9.65 0.58
CA TYR A 58 8.08 -9.70 0.88
C TYR A 58 7.49 -11.11 0.74
N ILE A 59 8.08 -11.99 -0.06
CA ILE A 59 7.59 -13.36 -0.22
C ILE A 59 7.79 -14.12 1.10
N GLU A 60 9.00 -14.07 1.66
CA GLU A 60 9.35 -14.72 2.93
C GLU A 60 8.57 -14.10 4.10
N LEU A 61 8.46 -12.77 4.13
CA LEU A 61 7.69 -12.06 5.15
C LEU A 61 6.20 -12.42 5.09
N ARG A 62 5.62 -12.46 3.90
CA ARG A 62 4.21 -12.83 3.70
C ARG A 62 3.93 -14.24 4.20
N ASP A 63 4.81 -15.19 3.92
CA ASP A 63 4.65 -16.57 4.41
C ASP A 63 4.78 -16.64 5.94
N GLN A 64 5.72 -15.91 6.53
CA GLN A 64 5.85 -15.79 7.98
C GLN A 64 4.58 -15.19 8.61
N LEU A 65 4.05 -14.10 8.07
CA LEU A 65 2.87 -13.43 8.60
C LEU A 65 1.59 -14.26 8.43
N ARG A 66 1.45 -14.97 7.30
CA ARG A 66 0.37 -15.95 7.12
C ARG A 66 0.41 -17.04 8.19
N SER A 67 1.60 -17.53 8.54
CA SER A 67 1.75 -18.51 9.63
C SER A 67 1.33 -17.97 11.00
N GLN A 68 1.32 -16.63 11.16
CA GLN A 68 0.87 -15.93 12.36
C GLN A 68 -0.61 -15.52 12.30
N GLY A 69 -1.32 -15.83 11.20
CA GLY A 69 -2.76 -15.59 11.06
C GLY A 69 -3.15 -14.34 10.29
N HIS A 70 -2.19 -13.60 9.72
CA HIS A 70 -2.48 -12.42 8.90
C HIS A 70 -3.14 -12.78 7.58
N ARG A 71 -4.04 -11.89 7.12
CA ARG A 71 -4.73 -12.02 5.83
C ARG A 71 -4.37 -10.85 4.93
N PHE A 72 -4.17 -11.14 3.66
CA PHE A 72 -3.72 -10.17 2.66
C PHE A 72 -4.80 -10.02 1.59
N ASN A 73 -5.05 -8.78 1.20
CA ASN A 73 -6.05 -8.38 0.19
C ASN A 73 -5.43 -8.15 -1.19
N CYS A 74 -4.12 -7.99 -1.29
CA CYS A 74 -3.41 -7.84 -2.56
C CYS A 74 -2.10 -8.63 -2.55
N THR A 75 -1.31 -8.55 -3.62
CA THR A 75 0.02 -9.19 -3.71
C THR A 75 1.14 -8.18 -3.84
N THR A 76 0.89 -6.91 -3.52
CA THR A 76 1.97 -5.92 -3.41
C THR A 76 2.92 -6.33 -2.28
N ASP A 77 4.18 -6.02 -2.48
CA ASP A 77 5.24 -6.12 -1.50
C ASP A 77 4.96 -5.28 -0.24
N CYS A 78 4.35 -4.10 -0.40
CA CYS A 78 4.07 -3.15 0.68
C CYS A 78 2.97 -3.58 1.68
N GLU A 79 2.29 -4.71 1.50
CA GLU A 79 1.25 -5.19 2.43
C GLU A 79 1.79 -6.11 3.54
N VAL A 80 3.09 -6.43 3.51
CA VAL A 80 3.76 -7.26 4.53
C VAL A 80 4.28 -6.46 5.71
#